data_AF-A0A8T2VJY8-F1
#
_entry.id   AF-A0A8T2VJY8-F1
#
_cell.length_a   1.000
_cell.length_b   1.000
_cell.length_c   1.000
_cell.angle_alpha   90.00
_cell.angle_beta   90.00
_cell.angle_gamma   90.00
#
_symmetry.space_group_name_H-M   'P 1'
#
loop_
_entity.id
_entity.type
_entity.pdbx_description
1 polymer ?
#
loop_
_entity_poly.entity_id
_entity_poly.type
_entity_poly.pdbx_seq_one_letter_code
_entity_poly.pdbx_strand_id
1 'polypeptide(L)'
;MMCEKLEWGNEEHINNILQNHPEGFDLIIGADICYQQASLHPLFKTVKSLLSHEACASKQFILSYVSRARSIDIALFKEAENQSLKISEIAGTRTWVHDNILEGTLYQVQLRNDE
;
A
#
# COMPACT_ATOMS: atom_id res chain seq x y z
N MET A 1 -9.42 -1.73 -21.80
CA MET A 1 -8.78 -1.77 -20.46
C MET A 1 -7.97 -3.05 -20.43
N MET A 2 -6.65 -2.96 -20.35
CA MET A 2 -5.82 -4.12 -20.06
C MET A 2 -5.79 -4.31 -18.54
N CYS A 3 -5.95 -5.55 -18.09
CA CYS A 3 -5.83 -5.92 -16.69
C CYS A 3 -4.73 -6.97 -16.63
N GLU A 4 -3.69 -6.69 -15.84
CA GLU A 4 -2.60 -7.61 -15.60
C GLU A 4 -2.76 -8.24 -14.23
N LYS A 5 -2.46 -9.53 -14.13
CA LYS A 5 -2.49 -10.24 -12.85
C LYS A 5 -1.31 -9.78 -12.00
N LEU A 6 -1.60 -9.32 -10.78
CA LEU A 6 -0.61 -9.03 -9.76
C LEU A 6 -0.93 -9.86 -8.52
N GLU A 7 0.00 -10.75 -8.16
CA GLU A 7 -0.06 -11.49 -6.91
C GLU A 7 0.98 -10.88 -5.98
N TRP A 8 0.56 -10.43 -4.81
CA TRP A 8 1.46 -9.69 -3.93
C TRP A 8 2.62 -10.57 -3.49
N GLY A 9 3.84 -10.04 -3.57
CA GLY A 9 5.07 -10.74 -3.24
C GLY A 9 5.60 -11.66 -4.35
N ASN A 10 4.85 -11.83 -5.45
CA ASN A 10 5.31 -12.59 -6.62
C ASN A 10 6.20 -11.71 -7.50
N GLU A 11 7.50 -11.99 -7.49
CA GLU A 11 8.51 -11.22 -8.21
C GLU A 11 8.36 -11.31 -9.73
N GLU A 12 7.90 -12.43 -10.27
CA GLU A 12 7.65 -12.59 -11.70
C GLU A 12 6.54 -11.65 -12.18
N HIS A 13 5.42 -11.59 -11.45
CA HIS A 13 4.32 -10.67 -11.78
C HIS A 13 4.76 -9.20 -11.67
N ILE A 14 5.49 -8.85 -10.60
CA ILE A 14 6.00 -7.49 -10.40
C ILE A 14 6.93 -7.10 -11.54
N ASN A 15 7.89 -7.96 -11.89
CA ASN A 15 8.85 -7.69 -12.97
C ASN A 15 8.16 -7.57 -14.32
N ASN A 16 7.18 -8.43 -14.62
CA ASN A 16 6.42 -8.35 -15.86
C ASN A 16 5.67 -7.01 -15.98
N ILE A 17 5.03 -6.56 -14.89
CA ILE A 17 4.35 -5.26 -14.86
C ILE A 17 5.35 -4.12 -15.06
N LEU A 18 6.49 -4.12 -14.38
CA LEU A 18 7.50 -3.07 -14.53
C LEU A 18 8.14 -3.05 -15.93
N GLN A 19 8.25 -4.21 -16.59
CA GLN A 19 8.72 -4.30 -17.97
C GLN A 19 7.69 -3.78 -18.98
N ASN A 20 6.40 -4.03 -18.74
CA ASN A 20 5.31 -3.54 -19.60
C ASN A 20 5.01 -2.06 -19.40
N HIS A 21 5.35 -1.51 -18.22
CA HIS A 21 5.16 -0.10 -17.83
C HIS A 21 6.50 0.47 -17.36
N PRO A 22 7.48 0.69 -18.26
CA PRO A 22 8.82 1.16 -17.91
C PRO A 22 8.83 2.56 -17.30
N GLU A 23 7.77 3.36 -17.50
CA GLU A 23 7.56 4.63 -16.83
C GLU A 23 7.24 4.49 -15.34
N GLY A 24 6.85 3.29 -14.87
CA GLY A 24 6.44 3.05 -13.50
C GLY A 24 5.06 3.64 -13.15
N PHE A 25 4.86 3.95 -11.86
CA PHE A 25 3.58 4.43 -11.35
C PHE A 25 3.79 5.60 -10.38
N ASP A 26 3.20 6.77 -10.70
CA ASP A 26 3.24 7.92 -9.80
C ASP A 26 2.31 7.74 -8.59
N LEU A 27 1.19 7.03 -8.81
CA LEU A 27 0.15 6.79 -7.82
C LEU A 27 -0.32 5.34 -7.89
N ILE A 28 -0.24 4.66 -6.74
CA ILE A 28 -0.83 3.35 -6.51
C ILE A 28 -2.01 3.55 -5.55
N ILE A 29 -3.14 2.91 -5.81
CA ILE A 29 -4.32 2.99 -4.94
C ILE A 29 -4.72 1.58 -4.52
N GLY A 30 -4.90 1.39 -3.22
CA GLY A 30 -5.43 0.16 -2.65
C GLY A 30 -6.62 0.51 -1.77
N ALA A 31 -7.76 -0.13 -2.01
CA ALA A 31 -8.97 0.16 -1.25
C ALA A 31 -9.47 -1.08 -0.52
N ASP A 32 -9.46 -1.02 0.81
CA ASP A 32 -9.99 -2.07 1.69
C ASP A 32 -9.34 -3.47 1.48
N ILE A 33 -8.04 -3.47 1.22
CA ILE A 33 -7.27 -4.68 0.89
C ILE A 33 -6.49 -5.28 2.08
N CYS A 34 -6.51 -4.62 3.25
CA CYS A 34 -5.73 -4.98 4.43
C CYS A 34 -6.59 -5.63 5.52
N TYR A 35 -7.24 -6.76 5.22
CA TYR A 35 -8.06 -7.51 6.19
C TYR A 35 -7.43 -8.84 6.65
N GLN A 36 -6.36 -9.29 5.99
CA GLN A 36 -5.64 -10.52 6.34
C GLN A 36 -4.19 -10.22 6.70
N GLN A 37 -3.79 -10.51 7.93
CA GLN A 37 -2.44 -10.23 8.43
C GLN A 37 -1.33 -10.88 7.60
N ALA A 38 -1.57 -12.11 7.11
CA ALA A 38 -0.60 -12.83 6.27
C ALA A 38 -0.31 -12.13 4.93
N SER A 39 -1.22 -11.27 4.48
CA SER A 39 -1.09 -10.54 3.21
C SER A 39 -0.34 -9.21 3.34
N LEU A 40 -0.12 -8.72 4.56
CA LEU A 40 0.54 -7.43 4.79
C LEU A 40 1.98 -7.41 4.30
N HIS A 41 2.75 -8.44 4.64
CA HIS A 41 4.14 -8.57 4.19
C HIS A 41 4.27 -8.60 2.66
N PRO A 42 3.60 -9.51 1.92
CA PRO A 42 3.67 -9.52 0.47
C PRO A 42 3.12 -8.22 -0.16
N LEU A 43 2.06 -7.61 0.42
CA LEU A 43 1.53 -6.34 -0.05
C LEU A 43 2.58 -5.23 0.04
N PHE A 44 3.19 -5.02 1.20
CA PHE A 44 4.16 -3.95 1.38
C PHE A 44 5.47 -4.22 0.61
N LYS A 45 5.89 -5.48 0.46
CA LYS A 45 6.99 -5.85 -0.44
C LYS A 45 6.68 -5.43 -1.88
N THR A 46 5.46 -5.71 -2.35
CA THR A 46 5.01 -5.33 -3.70
C THR A 46 4.99 -3.81 -3.88
N VAL A 47 4.36 -3.09 -2.95
CA VAL A 47 4.28 -1.63 -2.95
C VAL A 47 5.69 -1.04 -2.98
N LYS A 48 6.60 -1.54 -2.14
CA LYS A 48 8.00 -1.09 -2.13
C LYS A 48 8.65 -1.28 -3.50
N SER A 49 8.56 -2.47 -4.10
CA SER A 49 9.15 -2.73 -5.42
C SER A 49 8.60 -1.78 -6.50
N LEU A 50 7.29 -1.55 -6.52
CA LEU A 50 6.66 -0.64 -7.48
C LEU A 50 7.08 0.83 -7.24
N LEU A 51 7.12 1.28 -5.99
CA LEU A 51 7.58 2.62 -5.63
C LEU A 51 9.10 2.78 -5.80
N SER A 52 9.91 1.72 -5.77
CA SER A 52 11.36 1.84 -5.96
C SER A 52 11.76 2.03 -7.43
N HIS A 53 10.85 1.82 -8.38
CA HIS A 53 11.16 1.93 -9.81
C HIS A 53 11.56 3.35 -10.24
N GLU A 54 12.78 3.56 -10.73
CA GLU A 54 13.44 4.88 -10.85
C GLU A 54 12.74 5.91 -11.75
N ALA A 55 11.83 5.48 -12.62
CA ALA A 55 11.24 6.33 -13.66
C ALA A 55 10.26 7.42 -13.16
N CYS A 56 9.74 7.33 -11.93
CA CYS A 56 8.78 8.31 -11.39
C CYS A 56 9.41 9.32 -10.41
N ALA A 57 9.07 10.60 -10.57
CA ALA A 57 9.56 11.67 -9.68
C ALA A 57 8.74 11.81 -8.39
N SER A 58 7.45 11.45 -8.41
CA SER A 58 6.55 11.47 -7.25
C SER A 58 5.89 10.12 -7.13
N LYS A 59 6.13 9.41 -6.03
CA LYS A 59 5.65 8.04 -5.87
C LYS A 59 4.94 7.91 -4.54
N GLN A 60 3.64 7.64 -4.62
CA GLN A 60 2.83 7.45 -3.42
C GLN A 60 1.88 6.28 -3.59
N PHE A 61 1.67 5.57 -2.49
CA PHE A 61 0.61 4.60 -2.36
C PHE A 61 -0.47 5.17 -1.42
N ILE A 62 -1.69 5.32 -1.92
CA ILE A 62 -2.84 5.71 -1.11
C ILE A 62 -3.61 4.44 -0.75
N LEU A 63 -3.67 4.17 0.55
CA LEU A 63 -4.38 3.04 1.12
C LEU A 63 -5.64 3.53 1.82
N SER A 64 -6.83 3.16 1.31
CA SER A 64 -8.04 3.26 2.12
C SER A 64 -8.13 2.06 3.07
N TYR A 65 -8.30 2.34 4.35
CA TYR A 65 -8.24 1.35 5.40
C TYR A 65 -9.43 1.50 6.34
N VAL A 66 -10.07 0.38 6.67
CA VAL A 66 -11.09 0.31 7.72
C VAL A 66 -10.53 -0.51 8.87
N SER A 67 -10.45 0.11 10.06
CA SER A 67 -10.02 -0.57 11.27
C SER A 67 -11.10 -1.54 11.71
N ARG A 68 -10.81 -2.84 11.56
CA ARG A 68 -11.71 -3.94 11.94
C ARG A 68 -11.21 -4.75 13.11
N ALA A 69 -9.90 -4.81 13.30
CA ALA A 69 -9.28 -5.59 14.34
C ALA A 69 -7.96 -4.94 14.78
N ARG A 70 -7.83 -4.73 16.08
CA ARG A 70 -6.65 -4.11 16.69
C ARG A 70 -5.33 -4.82 16.34
N SER A 71 -5.38 -6.14 16.17
CA SER A 71 -4.22 -6.93 15.76
C SER A 71 -3.73 -6.58 14.35
N ILE A 72 -4.66 -6.31 13.42
CA ILE A 72 -4.35 -5.89 12.05
C ILE A 72 -3.81 -4.46 12.05
N ASP A 73 -4.42 -3.56 12.83
CA ASP A 73 -3.94 -2.17 12.96
C ASP A 73 -2.46 -2.16 13.37
N ILE A 74 -2.10 -2.90 14.43
CA ILE A 74 -0.72 -3.00 14.92
C ILE A 74 0.19 -3.63 13.85
N ALA A 75 -0.26 -4.70 13.20
CA ALA A 75 0.52 -5.39 12.19
C ALA A 75 0.77 -4.53 10.93
N LEU A 76 -0.20 -3.70 10.54
CA LEU A 76 -0.12 -2.80 9.39
C LEU A 76 1.06 -1.83 9.56
N PHE A 77 1.11 -1.12 10.69
CA PHE A 77 2.18 -0.15 10.97
C PHE A 77 3.52 -0.82 11.14
N LYS A 78 3.56 -1.94 11.87
CA LYS A 78 4.80 -2.70 12.09
C LYS A 78 5.39 -3.21 10.77
N GLU A 79 4.56 -3.74 9.88
CA GLU A 79 5.06 -4.28 8.61
C GLU A 79 5.49 -3.17 7.63
N ALA A 80 4.79 -2.04 7.61
CA ALA A 80 5.25 -0.87 6.86
C ALA A 80 6.65 -0.42 7.34
N GLU A 81 6.86 -0.36 8.65
CA GLU A 81 8.16 -0.02 9.24
C GLU A 81 9.24 -1.05 8.88
N ASN A 82 8.94 -2.35 8.97
CA ASN A 82 9.85 -3.43 8.58
C ASN A 82 10.32 -3.32 7.11
N GLN A 83 9.48 -2.76 6.23
CA GLN A 83 9.79 -2.57 4.82
C GLN A 83 10.47 -1.22 4.51
N SER A 84 10.81 -0.43 5.53
CA SER A 84 11.30 0.95 5.38
C SER A 84 10.30 1.84 4.61
N LEU A 85 9.00 1.64 4.84
CA LEU A 85 7.94 2.48 4.31
C LEU A 85 7.45 3.44 5.39
N LYS A 86 7.29 4.71 5.04
CA LYS A 86 6.63 5.70 5.88
C LYS A 86 5.14 5.66 5.59
N ILE A 87 4.34 5.33 6.61
CA ILE A 87 2.88 5.40 6.55
C ILE A 87 2.40 6.56 7.41
N SER A 88 1.56 7.43 6.85
CA SER A 88 1.00 8.59 7.52
C SER A 88 -0.48 8.74 7.19
N GLU A 89 -1.30 8.98 8.20
CA GLU A 89 -2.71 9.27 8.01
C GLU A 89 -2.89 10.60 7.29
N ILE A 90 -3.79 10.63 6.29
CA ILE A 90 -4.15 11.85 5.59
C ILE A 90 -5.17 12.61 6.45
N ALA A 91 -4.79 13.80 6.92
CA ALA A 91 -5.62 14.62 7.79
C ALA A 91 -7.00 14.90 7.17
N GLY A 92 -8.04 14.80 8.00
CA GLY A 92 -9.44 15.04 7.59
C GLY A 92 -10.11 13.89 6.84
N THR A 93 -9.44 12.75 6.65
CA THR A 93 -10.04 11.60 5.95
C THR A 93 -10.66 10.56 6.87
N ARG A 94 -10.35 10.60 8.17
CA ARG A 94 -10.95 9.70 9.15
C ARG A 94 -12.43 9.96 9.27
N THR A 95 -13.22 8.91 9.09
CA THR A 95 -14.68 8.96 9.16
C THR A 95 -15.25 7.64 9.67
N TRP A 96 -16.47 7.71 10.16
CA TRP A 96 -17.25 6.54 10.54
C TRP A 96 -17.80 5.84 9.29
N VAL A 97 -17.74 4.51 9.28
CA VAL A 97 -18.24 3.64 8.21
C VAL A 97 -19.05 2.49 8.81
N HIS A 98 -19.86 1.81 7.99
CA HIS A 98 -20.75 0.72 8.45
C HIS A 98 -21.68 1.17 9.60
N ASP A 99 -22.59 2.09 9.32
CA ASP A 99 -23.57 2.61 10.29
C ASP A 99 -22.95 3.11 11.61
N ASN A 100 -21.76 3.71 11.52
CA ASN A 100 -20.97 4.22 12.65
C ASN A 100 -20.44 3.14 13.61
N ILE A 101 -20.21 1.93 13.11
CA ILE A 101 -19.64 0.84 13.90
C ILE A 101 -18.11 0.76 13.73
N LEU A 102 -17.59 1.15 12.56
CA LEU A 102 -16.16 1.06 12.24
C LEU A 102 -15.61 2.43 11.86
N GLU A 103 -14.29 2.61 12.01
CA GLU A 103 -13.59 3.79 11.53
C GLU A 103 -12.82 3.46 10.24
N GLY A 104 -13.02 4.28 9.22
CA GLY A 104 -12.24 4.28 7.98
C GLY A 104 -11.35 5.52 7.91
N THR A 105 -10.17 5.38 7.30
CA THR A 105 -9.28 6.51 7.02
C THR A 105 -8.44 6.25 5.77
N LEU A 106 -7.81 7.29 5.23
CA LEU A 106 -6.84 7.16 4.15
C LEU A 106 -5.42 7.30 4.71
N TYR A 107 -4.56 6.36 4.35
CA TYR A 107 -3.13 6.42 4.61
C TYR A 107 -2.38 6.75 3.33
N GLN A 108 -1.42 7.66 3.45
CA GLN A 108 -0.38 7.86 2.47
C GLN A 108 0.82 7.01 2.87
N VAL A 109 1.35 6.23 1.93
CA VAL A 109 2.53 5.39 2.09
C VAL A 109 3.59 5.80 1.07
N GLN A 110 4.80 6.01 1.54
CA GLN A 110 5.94 6.45 0.73
C GLN A 110 7.21 5.67 1.14
N LEU A 111 8.20 5.63 0.24
CA LEU A 111 9.53 5.17 0.62
C LEU A 111 10.09 6.07 1.71
N ARG A 112 10.69 5.48 2.74
CA ARG A 112 11.47 6.23 3.71
C ARG A 112 12.77 6.62 3.01
N ASN A 113 12.91 7.91 2.69
CA ASN A 113 14.22 8.45 2.33
C ASN A 113 15.01 8.51 3.63
N ASP A 114 16.06 7.69 3.74
CA ASP A 114 17.07 7.88 4.78
C ASP A 114 17.84 9.17 4.40
N GLU A 115 17.50 10.27 5.06
CA GLU A 115 18.30 11.50 5.05
C GLU A 115 19.60 11.30 5.85
#